data_AF-A0ABD6BTX9-F1
#
_entry.id   AF-A0ABD6BTX9-F1
#
_cell.length_a   1.000
_cell.length_b   1.000
_cell.length_c   1.000
_cell.angle_alpha   90.00
_cell.angle_beta   90.00
_cell.angle_gamma   90.00
#
_symmetry.space_group_name_H-M   'P 1'
#
loop_
_entity.id
_entity.type
_entity.pdbx_description
1 polymer ?
#
loop_
_entity_poly.entity_id
_entity_poly.type
_entity_poly.pdbx_seq_one_letter_code
_entity_poly.pdbx_strand_id
1 'polypeptide(L)'
;MELERVVPLNGRVMPYLWVTGVDTDEGLRRLRADPDVVESRALAEGRDGLLAGIDWHDSHPLLDALSGAGATCLRGVGGPEGWQFSLRFPTRDCLATCYRECSEDGVDLTVDRIHATSWSAEGGHDTVLTDVQRETLTTALERGYFSVPRSTTLQDLATEFDVSDTAISQRIRRGVARLLAAELSEG
;
A
#
# COMPACT_ATOMS: atom_id res chain seq x y z
N MET A 1 -5.44 -18.71 -2.72
CA MET A 1 -6.54 -17.97 -2.07
C MET A 1 -5.98 -17.51 -0.74
N GLU A 2 -5.61 -16.24 -0.65
CA GLU A 2 -5.00 -15.68 0.56
C GLU A 2 -5.74 -14.40 0.89
N LEU A 3 -6.09 -14.26 2.16
CA LEU A 3 -7.16 -13.40 2.61
C LEU A 3 -6.74 -12.81 3.95
N GLU A 4 -5.89 -11.79 3.93
CA GLU A 4 -5.70 -10.93 5.09
C GLU A 4 -6.83 -9.89 5.13
N ARG A 5 -7.94 -10.30 5.74
CA ARG A 5 -9.05 -9.42 6.10
C ARG A 5 -8.79 -8.80 7.46
N VAL A 6 -8.87 -7.49 7.53
CA VAL A 6 -9.31 -6.83 8.77
C VAL A 6 -10.76 -7.24 9.00
N VAL A 7 -11.01 -8.05 10.02
CA VAL A 7 -12.36 -8.43 10.48
C VAL A 7 -12.70 -7.55 11.68
N PRO A 8 -13.65 -6.61 11.58
CA PRO A 8 -14.10 -5.86 12.75
C PRO A 8 -14.78 -6.84 13.72
N LEU A 9 -14.27 -6.91 14.95
CA LEU A 9 -14.90 -7.65 16.04
C LEU A 9 -15.32 -6.63 17.11
N ASN A 10 -16.64 -6.42 17.22
CA ASN A 10 -17.32 -5.77 18.36
C ASN A 10 -17.09 -4.26 18.57
N GLY A 11 -17.05 -3.47 17.50
CA GLY A 11 -17.11 -2.00 17.62
C GLY A 11 -15.83 -1.33 18.14
N ARG A 12 -14.77 -2.11 18.40
CA ARG A 12 -13.40 -1.62 18.57
C ARG A 12 -12.60 -2.07 17.34
N VAL A 13 -12.11 -1.10 16.57
CA VAL A 13 -11.14 -1.40 15.51
C VAL A 13 -9.83 -1.65 16.24
N MET A 14 -9.44 -2.92 16.41
CA MET A 14 -8.08 -3.25 16.82
C MET A 14 -7.27 -3.36 15.51
N PRO A 15 -6.55 -2.31 15.08
CA PRO A 15 -5.77 -2.39 13.86
C PRO A 15 -4.63 -3.37 14.04
N TYR A 16 -4.43 -4.18 13.00
CA TYR A 16 -3.27 -5.02 12.83
C TYR A 16 -2.27 -4.27 11.97
N LEU A 17 -1.04 -4.12 12.46
CA LEU A 17 -0.02 -3.26 11.88
C LEU A 17 1.25 -4.06 11.62
N TRP A 18 1.80 -3.92 10.43
CA TRP A 18 3.06 -4.55 10.09
C TRP A 18 4.19 -3.55 10.34
N VAL A 19 5.07 -3.87 11.29
CA VAL A 19 6.21 -3.03 11.68
C VAL A 19 7.46 -3.63 11.06
N THR A 20 8.12 -2.89 10.16
CA THR A 20 9.30 -3.35 9.40
C THR A 20 10.55 -2.58 9.76
N GLY A 21 11.73 -3.12 9.40
CA GLY A 21 13.00 -2.42 9.57
C GLY A 21 13.50 -2.32 11.01
N VAL A 22 12.82 -2.99 11.94
CA VAL A 22 13.16 -3.12 13.35
C VAL A 22 12.90 -4.55 13.80
N ASP A 23 13.67 -5.03 14.78
CA ASP A 23 13.35 -6.30 15.42
C ASP A 23 12.06 -6.20 16.27
N THR A 24 11.53 -7.35 16.69
CA THR A 24 10.25 -7.42 17.39
C THR A 24 10.21 -6.55 18.65
N ASP A 25 11.29 -6.59 19.45
CA ASP A 25 11.35 -5.90 20.74
C ASP A 25 11.48 -4.38 20.56
N GLU A 26 12.27 -3.95 19.59
CA GLU A 26 12.39 -2.57 19.15
C GLU A 26 11.05 -2.03 18.63
N GLY A 27 10.40 -2.78 17.75
CA GLY A 27 9.10 -2.41 17.20
C GLY A 27 8.04 -2.24 18.28
N LEU A 28 7.85 -3.23 19.15
CA LEU A 28 6.89 -3.13 20.26
C LEU A 28 7.22 -1.99 21.23
N ARG A 29 8.51 -1.74 21.51
CA ARG A 29 8.90 -0.65 22.41
C ARG A 29 8.60 0.72 21.83
N ARG A 30 8.76 0.90 20.51
CA ARG A 30 8.36 2.14 19.82
C ARG A 30 6.85 2.33 19.85
N LEU A 31 6.09 1.27 19.61
CA LEU A 31 4.63 1.32 19.71
C LEU A 31 4.16 1.73 21.11
N ARG A 32 4.78 1.18 22.17
CA ARG A 32 4.47 1.57 23.56
C ARG A 32 4.94 2.97 23.95
N ALA A 33 5.84 3.57 23.19
CA ALA A 33 6.30 4.93 23.45
C ALA A 33 5.35 5.99 22.85
N ASP A 34 4.46 5.57 21.95
CA ASP A 34 3.43 6.43 21.38
C ASP A 34 2.35 6.69 22.46
N PRO A 35 2.06 7.96 22.79
CA PRO A 35 1.10 8.32 23.84
C PRO A 35 -0.35 7.91 23.52
N ASP A 36 -0.66 7.65 22.25
CA ASP A 36 -2.01 7.27 21.82
C ASP A 36 -2.24 5.75 21.88
N VAL A 37 -1.16 4.97 22.08
CA VAL A 37 -1.19 3.50 22.20
C VAL A 37 -1.38 3.09 23.66
N VAL A 38 -2.52 2.47 23.94
CA VAL A 38 -2.85 1.87 25.26
C VAL A 38 -2.11 0.55 25.43
N GLU A 39 -2.17 -0.31 24.41
CA GLU A 39 -1.53 -1.62 24.44
C GLU A 39 -1.02 -2.00 23.06
N SER A 40 0.13 -2.68 23.02
CA SER A 40 0.67 -3.28 21.81
C SER A 40 1.12 -4.71 22.09
N ARG A 41 0.70 -5.65 21.25
CA ARG A 41 1.08 -7.07 21.33
C ARG A 41 1.61 -7.58 20.00
N ALA A 42 2.68 -8.38 20.02
CA ALA A 42 3.11 -9.12 18.84
C ALA A 42 2.13 -10.27 18.57
N LEU A 43 1.71 -10.40 17.32
CA LEU A 43 0.80 -11.43 16.82
C LEU A 43 1.53 -12.45 15.96
N ALA A 44 2.48 -11.97 15.16
CA ALA A 44 3.35 -12.79 14.35
C ALA A 44 4.70 -12.10 14.16
N GLU A 45 5.74 -12.90 13.99
CA GLU A 45 7.08 -12.44 13.61
C GLU A 45 7.36 -12.90 12.18
N GLY A 46 7.76 -11.97 11.34
CA GLY A 46 8.19 -12.20 9.97
C GLY A 46 9.70 -12.10 9.83
N ARG A 47 10.22 -12.38 8.62
CA ARG A 47 11.65 -12.23 8.31
C ARG A 47 12.14 -10.77 8.39
N ASP A 48 11.25 -9.82 8.07
CA ASP A 48 11.58 -8.41 7.90
C ASP A 48 10.81 -7.49 8.86
N GLY A 49 10.15 -8.04 9.89
CA GLY A 49 9.31 -7.27 10.80
C GLY A 49 8.38 -8.08 11.68
N LEU A 50 7.45 -7.40 12.36
CA LEU A 50 6.43 -8.02 13.20
C LEU A 50 5.01 -7.56 12.81
N LEU A 51 4.02 -8.44 12.98
CA LEU A 51 2.61 -8.06 12.98
C LEU A 51 2.21 -7.72 14.42
N ALA A 52 1.88 -6.46 14.68
CA ALA A 52 1.42 -5.98 15.98
C ALA A 52 -0.11 -5.80 15.98
N GLY A 53 -0.76 -6.20 17.07
CA GLY A 53 -2.11 -5.73 17.41
C GLY A 53 -1.98 -4.54 18.35
N ILE A 54 -2.70 -3.45 18.05
CA ILE A 54 -2.66 -2.22 18.85
C ILE A 54 -4.05 -1.87 19.35
N ASP A 55 -4.14 -1.56 20.64
CA ASP A 55 -5.28 -0.87 21.24
C ASP A 55 -4.90 0.59 21.47
N TRP A 56 -5.74 1.49 20.98
CA TRP A 56 -5.57 2.93 21.12
C TRP A 56 -6.44 3.45 22.27
N HIS A 57 -6.15 4.65 22.76
CA HIS A 57 -7.07 5.32 23.67
C HIS A 57 -8.42 5.53 22.98
N ASP A 58 -9.52 5.29 23.70
CA ASP A 58 -10.93 5.27 23.21
C ASP A 58 -11.42 6.62 22.60
N SER A 59 -10.52 7.58 22.32
CA SER A 59 -10.84 8.93 21.86
C SER A 59 -9.77 9.53 20.94
N HIS A 60 -9.19 8.75 20.03
CA HIS A 60 -8.29 9.32 19.04
C HIS A 60 -9.10 9.88 17.86
N PRO A 61 -9.09 11.21 17.61
CA PRO A 61 -9.99 11.83 16.62
C PRO A 61 -9.87 11.24 15.20
N LEU A 62 -8.66 10.82 14.81
CA LEU A 62 -8.44 10.09 13.56
C LEU A 62 -9.25 8.79 13.48
N LEU A 63 -9.28 7.98 14.54
CA LEU A 63 -9.98 6.69 14.52
C LEU A 63 -11.49 6.88 14.51
N ASP A 64 -11.98 7.92 15.19
CA ASP A 64 -13.39 8.30 15.17
C ASP A 64 -13.82 8.76 13.77
N ALA A 65 -13.06 9.66 13.13
CA ALA A 65 -13.32 10.12 11.77
C ALA A 65 -13.23 8.99 10.74
N LEU A 66 -12.24 8.09 10.87
CA LEU A 66 -12.10 6.92 9.99
C LEU A 66 -13.28 5.96 10.13
N SER A 67 -13.70 5.69 11.37
CA SER A 67 -14.84 4.82 11.67
C SER A 67 -16.15 5.44 11.17
N GLY A 68 -16.36 6.74 11.41
CA GLY A 68 -17.52 7.50 10.94
C GLY A 68 -17.63 7.54 9.41
N ALA A 69 -16.50 7.62 8.71
CA ALA A 69 -16.45 7.60 7.25
C ALA A 69 -16.52 6.19 6.63
N GLY A 70 -16.60 5.14 7.44
CA GLY A 70 -16.60 3.75 6.98
C GLY A 70 -15.30 3.33 6.29
N ALA A 71 -14.18 3.96 6.66
CA ALA A 71 -12.88 3.66 6.10
C ALA A 71 -12.39 2.27 6.53
N THR A 72 -11.75 1.54 5.61
CA THR A 72 -11.04 0.30 5.92
C THR A 72 -9.55 0.56 5.89
N CYS A 73 -8.84 0.30 6.98
CA CYS A 73 -7.38 0.30 6.98
C CYS A 73 -6.86 -0.93 6.22
N LEU A 74 -6.03 -0.70 5.20
CA LEU A 74 -5.40 -1.74 4.39
C LEU A 74 -3.97 -2.03 4.88
N ARG A 75 -3.24 -0.99 5.26
CA ARG A 75 -1.86 -1.05 5.77
C ARG A 75 -1.64 0.14 6.69
N GLY A 76 -0.89 -0.06 7.76
CA GLY A 76 -0.34 1.02 8.55
C GLY A 76 1.11 0.70 8.89
N VAL A 77 1.98 1.69 8.72
CA VAL A 77 3.41 1.63 9.02
C VAL A 77 3.74 2.79 9.95
N GLY A 78 4.39 2.48 11.07
CA GLY A 78 4.84 3.48 12.05
C GLY A 78 6.34 3.70 11.97
N GLY A 79 6.78 4.96 11.93
CA GLY A 79 8.19 5.36 11.90
C GLY A 79 8.47 6.61 12.74
N PRO A 80 9.73 7.07 12.82
CA PRO A 80 10.11 8.25 13.60
C PRO A 80 9.49 9.56 13.08
N GLU A 81 9.09 9.60 11.81
CA GLU A 81 8.41 10.74 11.18
C GLU A 81 6.88 10.70 11.38
N GLY A 82 6.37 9.70 12.12
CA GLY A 82 4.95 9.49 12.38
C GLY A 82 4.37 8.27 11.66
N TRP A 83 3.05 8.28 11.51
CA TRP A 83 2.27 7.15 11.01
C TRP A 83 1.85 7.35 9.56
N GLN A 84 2.03 6.30 8.75
CA GLN A 84 1.56 6.24 7.38
C GLN A 84 0.48 5.16 7.23
N PHE A 85 -0.70 5.55 6.77
CA PHE A 85 -1.84 4.64 6.57
C PHE A 85 -2.26 4.58 5.11
N SER A 86 -2.47 3.36 4.62
CA SER A 86 -3.21 3.09 3.39
C SER A 86 -4.66 2.76 3.74
N LEU A 87 -5.58 3.61 3.30
CA LEU A 87 -6.98 3.56 3.67
C LEU A 87 -7.86 3.39 2.43
N ARG A 88 -8.92 2.58 2.54
CA ARG A 88 -9.96 2.46 1.54
C ARG A 88 -11.24 3.11 2.04
N PHE A 89 -11.72 4.10 1.30
CA PHE A 89 -13.01 4.73 1.57
C PHE A 89 -14.10 4.18 0.64
N PRO A 90 -15.37 4.10 1.10
CA PRO A 90 -16.48 3.68 0.24
C PRO A 90 -16.69 4.63 -0.96
N THR A 91 -16.51 5.93 -0.74
CA THR A 91 -16.64 6.96 -1.77
C THR A 91 -15.62 8.08 -1.54
N ARG A 92 -15.42 8.92 -2.57
CA ARG A 92 -14.57 10.12 -2.46
C ARG A 92 -15.14 11.15 -1.48
N ASP A 93 -16.47 11.21 -1.34
CA ASP A 93 -17.12 12.11 -0.39
C ASP A 93 -16.89 11.68 1.06
N CYS A 94 -16.83 10.36 1.32
CA CYS A 94 -16.44 9.83 2.63
C CYS A 94 -15.00 10.24 2.99
N LEU A 95 -14.04 10.14 2.05
CA LEU A 95 -12.67 10.62 2.24
C LEU A 95 -12.65 12.12 2.55
N ALA A 96 -13.36 12.92 1.76
CA ALA A 96 -13.40 14.38 1.93
C ALA A 96 -14.05 14.81 3.25
N THR A 97 -14.98 14.02 3.78
CA THR A 97 -15.61 14.23 5.08
C THR A 97 -14.62 13.91 6.19
N CYS A 98 -14.02 12.72 6.16
CA CYS A 98 -13.00 12.31 7.14
C CYS A 98 -11.82 13.28 7.22
N TYR A 99 -11.29 13.71 6.06
CA TYR A 99 -10.18 14.67 6.03
C TYR A 99 -10.54 16.00 6.72
N ARG A 100 -11.79 16.45 6.56
CA ARG A 100 -12.27 17.69 7.15
C ARG A 100 -12.46 17.57 8.66
N GLU A 101 -13.10 16.49 9.10
CA GLU A 101 -13.31 16.20 10.53
C GLU A 101 -11.96 16.12 11.27
N CYS A 102 -11.00 15.37 10.73
CA CYS A 102 -9.65 15.30 11.30
C CYS A 102 -8.95 16.67 11.34
N SER A 103 -9.10 17.50 10.30
CA SER A 103 -8.52 18.84 10.28
C SER A 103 -9.20 19.79 11.27
N GLU A 104 -10.50 19.64 11.52
CA GLU A 104 -11.25 20.44 12.50
C GLU A 104 -10.86 20.06 13.94
N ASP A 105 -10.53 18.79 14.17
CA ASP A 105 -10.06 18.27 15.45
C ASP A 105 -8.54 18.43 15.68
N GLY A 106 -7.84 19.09 14.75
CA GLY A 106 -6.41 19.42 14.88
C GLY A 106 -5.45 18.27 14.61
N VAL A 107 -5.89 17.21 13.94
CA VAL A 107 -5.02 16.11 13.49
C VAL A 107 -4.26 16.54 12.24
N ASP A 108 -2.93 16.54 12.31
CA ASP A 108 -2.07 16.84 11.16
C ASP A 108 -2.07 15.65 10.18
N LEU A 109 -2.87 15.75 9.12
CA LEU A 109 -2.99 14.74 8.08
C LEU A 109 -2.47 15.26 6.75
N THR A 110 -1.46 14.57 6.23
CA THR A 110 -1.00 14.75 4.85
C THR A 110 -1.48 13.59 3.99
N VAL A 111 -2.24 13.91 2.94
CA VAL A 111 -2.63 12.93 1.92
C VAL A 111 -1.49 12.84 0.90
N ASP A 112 -0.64 11.83 1.03
CA ASP A 112 0.46 11.59 0.09
C ASP A 112 -0.05 11.19 -1.30
N ARG A 113 -1.10 10.35 -1.36
CA ARG A 113 -1.65 9.85 -2.63
C ARG A 113 -3.11 9.45 -2.52
N ILE A 114 -3.91 9.78 -3.54
CA ILE A 114 -5.29 9.29 -3.69
C ILE A 114 -5.34 8.38 -4.92
N HIS A 115 -5.72 7.14 -4.70
CA HIS A 115 -5.99 6.17 -5.76
C HIS A 115 -7.50 6.11 -6.01
N ALA A 116 -7.93 6.46 -7.22
CA ALA A 116 -9.30 6.17 -7.65
C ALA A 116 -9.36 4.69 -8.02
N THR A 117 -9.92 3.85 -7.14
CA THR A 117 -10.07 2.43 -7.39
C THR A 117 -11.08 2.21 -8.52
N SER A 118 -10.63 2.13 -9.78
CA SER A 118 -11.40 1.44 -10.82
C SER A 118 -11.28 -0.04 -10.55
N TRP A 119 -12.35 -0.63 -10.02
CA TRP A 119 -12.44 -2.03 -9.67
C TRP A 119 -12.40 -2.91 -10.92
N SER A 120 -11.25 -3.48 -11.26
CA SER A 120 -11.16 -4.63 -12.16
C SER A 120 -11.15 -5.89 -11.30
N ALA A 121 -12.13 -6.78 -11.48
CA ALA A 121 -12.42 -7.93 -10.64
C ALA A 121 -11.36 -9.06 -10.69
N GLU A 122 -10.17 -8.79 -11.19
CA GLU A 122 -9.07 -9.73 -11.34
C GLU A 122 -7.85 -9.21 -10.56
N GLY A 123 -7.85 -9.45 -9.25
CA GLY A 123 -6.63 -9.38 -8.41
C GLY A 123 -5.84 -8.07 -8.44
N GLY A 124 -6.47 -6.94 -8.13
CA GLY A 124 -5.79 -5.64 -8.11
C GLY A 124 -5.02 -5.39 -6.82
N HIS A 125 -3.72 -5.69 -6.79
CA HIS A 125 -2.79 -4.75 -6.15
C HIS A 125 -2.89 -3.44 -6.94
N ASP A 126 -3.00 -2.30 -6.26
CA ASP A 126 -2.90 -0.97 -6.85
C ASP A 126 -1.78 -0.97 -7.88
N THR A 127 -2.14 -0.89 -9.17
CA THR A 127 -1.18 -1.25 -10.20
C THR A 127 -0.21 -0.09 -10.34
N VAL A 128 1.00 -0.25 -9.79
CA VAL A 128 2.18 0.63 -9.99
C VAL A 128 2.38 0.99 -11.47
N LEU A 129 1.90 0.12 -12.36
CA LEU A 129 1.91 0.24 -13.81
C LEU A 129 0.55 0.70 -14.35
N THR A 130 0.57 1.53 -15.40
CA THR A 130 -0.62 1.70 -16.27
C THR A 130 -0.92 0.38 -16.99
N ASP A 131 -2.16 0.13 -17.41
CA ASP A 131 -2.55 -1.07 -18.16
C ASP A 131 -1.60 -1.38 -19.32
N VAL A 132 -1.31 -0.37 -20.13
CA VAL A 132 -0.41 -0.47 -21.29
C VAL A 132 1.03 -0.86 -20.89
N GLN A 133 1.51 -0.43 -19.72
CA GLN A 133 2.82 -0.83 -19.21
C GLN A 133 2.80 -2.24 -18.62
N ARG A 134 1.72 -2.59 -17.91
CA ARG A 134 1.51 -3.93 -17.36
C ARG A 134 1.49 -4.95 -18.48
N GLU A 135 0.66 -4.73 -19.48
CA GLU A 135 0.55 -5.60 -20.65
C GLU A 135 1.91 -5.74 -21.36
N THR A 136 2.58 -4.63 -21.68
CA THR A 136 3.89 -4.70 -22.35
C THR A 136 4.96 -5.42 -21.51
N LEU A 137 4.99 -5.24 -20.18
CA LEU A 137 5.96 -5.93 -19.33
C LEU A 137 5.62 -7.40 -19.14
N THR A 138 4.34 -7.76 -19.02
CA THR A 138 3.87 -9.15 -18.98
C THR A 138 4.26 -9.88 -20.26
N THR A 139 3.93 -9.32 -21.43
CA THR A 139 4.30 -9.92 -22.73
C THR A 139 5.82 -10.04 -22.87
N ALA A 140 6.57 -9.00 -22.50
CA ALA A 140 8.04 -9.05 -22.54
C ALA A 140 8.59 -10.17 -21.64
N LEU A 141 8.03 -10.37 -20.44
CA LEU A 141 8.42 -11.44 -19.53
C LEU A 141 8.10 -12.82 -20.11
N GLU A 142 6.87 -13.04 -20.55
CA GLU A 142 6.39 -14.31 -21.11
C GLU A 142 7.14 -14.72 -22.38
N ARG A 143 7.49 -13.74 -23.23
CA ARG A 143 8.27 -13.94 -24.45
C ARG A 143 9.78 -14.08 -24.20
N GLY A 144 10.23 -13.99 -22.94
CA GLY A 144 11.63 -14.18 -22.57
C GLY A 144 12.55 -13.01 -22.95
N TYR A 145 12.03 -11.78 -22.96
CA TYR A 145 12.80 -10.56 -23.22
C TYR A 145 13.84 -10.30 -22.12
N PHE A 146 13.51 -10.67 -20.88
CA PHE A 146 14.39 -10.54 -19.71
C PHE A 146 15.25 -11.80 -19.45
N SER A 147 15.06 -12.87 -20.24
CA SER A 147 15.81 -14.13 -20.09
C SER A 147 17.25 -14.03 -20.58
N VAL A 148 18.10 -14.95 -20.09
CA VAL A 148 19.48 -15.12 -20.56
C VAL A 148 19.69 -16.57 -21.03
N PRO A 149 19.89 -16.83 -22.33
CA PRO A 149 19.80 -15.89 -23.46
C PRO A 149 18.36 -15.42 -23.70
N ARG A 150 18.21 -14.25 -24.33
CA ARG A 150 16.88 -13.70 -24.67
C ARG A 150 16.18 -14.57 -25.71
N SER A 151 14.88 -14.79 -25.53
CA SER A 151 14.04 -15.52 -26.48
C SER A 151 13.24 -14.60 -27.42
N THR A 152 13.20 -13.30 -27.14
CA THR A 152 12.57 -12.27 -27.98
C THR A 152 13.40 -10.99 -28.00
N THR A 153 13.20 -10.15 -29.03
CA THR A 153 13.82 -8.83 -29.17
C THR A 153 12.83 -7.69 -28.93
N LEU A 154 13.34 -6.45 -28.86
CA LEU A 154 12.50 -5.24 -28.85
C LEU A 154 11.70 -5.09 -30.13
N GLN A 155 12.26 -5.49 -31.27
CA GLN A 155 11.61 -5.40 -32.59
C GLN A 155 10.42 -6.36 -32.69
N ASP A 156 10.58 -7.57 -32.15
CA ASP A 156 9.50 -8.56 -32.12
C ASP A 156 8.33 -8.05 -31.27
N LEU A 157 8.64 -7.46 -30.10
CA LEU A 157 7.63 -6.84 -29.24
C LEU A 157 7.00 -5.61 -29.91
N ALA A 158 7.76 -4.76 -30.58
CA ALA A 158 7.24 -3.60 -31.29
C ALA A 158 6.26 -3.99 -32.39
N THR A 159 6.57 -5.07 -33.11
CA THR A 159 5.69 -5.67 -34.12
C THR A 159 4.42 -6.21 -33.49
N GLU A 160 4.51 -6.92 -32.35
CA GLU A 160 3.36 -7.48 -31.63
C GLU A 160 2.39 -6.39 -31.13
N PHE A 161 2.91 -5.24 -30.71
CA PHE A 161 2.11 -4.12 -30.18
C PHE A 161 1.75 -3.06 -31.23
N ASP A 162 2.11 -3.25 -32.51
CA ASP A 162 1.92 -2.28 -33.61
C ASP A 162 2.37 -0.84 -33.26
N VAL A 163 3.57 -0.72 -32.70
CA VAL A 163 4.19 0.55 -32.33
C VAL A 163 5.67 0.57 -32.69
N SER A 164 6.33 1.72 -32.58
CA SER A 164 7.77 1.80 -32.83
C SER A 164 8.61 1.12 -31.74
N ASP A 165 9.79 0.62 -32.11
CA ASP A 165 10.81 0.12 -31.17
C ASP A 165 11.10 1.12 -30.04
N THR A 166 11.11 2.42 -30.39
CA THR A 166 11.32 3.51 -29.41
C THR A 166 10.17 3.58 -28.41
N ALA A 167 8.92 3.41 -28.86
CA ALA A 167 7.76 3.41 -27.99
C ALA A 167 7.78 2.23 -27.03
N ILE A 168 8.09 1.00 -27.49
CA ILE A 168 8.24 -0.17 -26.61
C ILE A 168 9.40 0.01 -25.64
N SER A 169 10.57 0.41 -26.11
CA SER A 169 11.75 0.62 -25.26
C SER A 169 11.46 1.62 -24.13
N GLN A 170 10.82 2.74 -24.46
CA GLN A 170 10.42 3.73 -23.47
C GLN A 170 9.35 3.20 -22.51
N ARG A 171 8.37 2.44 -23.01
CA ARG A 171 7.29 1.88 -22.20
C ARG A 171 7.81 0.86 -21.19
N ILE A 172 8.69 -0.04 -21.62
CA ILE A 172 9.42 -0.98 -20.75
C ILE A 172 10.23 -0.22 -19.71
N ARG A 173 11.07 0.74 -20.13
CA ARG A 173 11.88 1.55 -19.20
C ARG A 173 11.05 2.25 -18.14
N ARG A 174 9.94 2.90 -18.53
CA ARG A 174 9.06 3.60 -17.58
C ARG A 174 8.36 2.64 -16.64
N GLY A 175 7.93 1.48 -17.14
CA GLY A 175 7.31 0.45 -16.31
C GLY A 175 8.29 -0.12 -15.28
N VAL A 176 9.49 -0.52 -15.71
CA VAL A 176 10.54 -1.02 -14.81
C VAL A 176 10.94 0.03 -13.78
N ALA A 177 11.10 1.30 -14.19
CA ALA A 177 11.42 2.38 -13.24
C ALA A 177 10.32 2.56 -12.18
N ARG A 178 9.05 2.41 -12.55
CA ARG A 178 7.92 2.48 -11.59
C ARG A 178 7.93 1.30 -10.63
N LEU A 179 8.17 0.09 -11.11
CA LEU A 179 8.32 -1.10 -10.25
C LEU A 179 9.49 -0.94 -9.30
N LEU A 180 10.67 -0.55 -9.79
CA LEU A 180 11.84 -0.31 -8.96
C LEU A 180 11.60 0.80 -7.94
N ALA A 181 10.92 1.89 -8.33
CA ALA A 181 10.57 2.94 -7.37
C ALA A 181 9.62 2.40 -6.30
N ALA A 182 8.61 1.62 -6.65
CA ALA A 182 7.71 1.01 -5.68
C ALA A 182 8.45 0.09 -4.71
N GLU A 183 9.31 -0.79 -5.19
CA GLU A 183 10.07 -1.74 -4.36
C GLU A 183 11.17 -1.05 -3.53
N LEU A 184 11.85 -0.02 -4.07
CA LEU A 184 12.98 0.64 -3.41
C LEU A 184 12.57 1.84 -2.54
N SER A 185 11.32 2.32 -2.68
CA SER A 185 10.75 3.34 -1.78
C SER A 185 10.11 2.70 -0.54
N GLU A 186 10.14 1.36 -0.42
CA GLU A 186 9.88 0.62 0.82
C GLU A 186 11.13 0.55 1.73
N GLY A 187 11.98 1.60 1.73
CA GLY A 187 13.19 1.72 2.53
C GLY A 187 13.13 2.83 3.55
#